data_AF-A0A4R6JZR0-F1
#
_entry.id   AF-A0A4R6JZR0-F1
#
_cell.length_a   1.000
_cell.length_b   1.000
_cell.length_c   1.000
_cell.angle_alpha   90.00
_cell.angle_beta   90.00
_cell.angle_gamma   90.00
#
_symmetry.space_group_name_H-M   'P 1'
#
loop_
_entity.id
_entity.type
_entity.pdbx_description
1 polymer ?
#
loop_
_entity_poly.entity_id
_entity_poly.type
_entity_poly.pdbx_seq_one_letter_code
_entity_poly.pdbx_strand_id
1 'polypeptide(L)'
;MSEQTPVTPPWQQPGDRFGSGLVTTIPGAPPRQPPPPDEPESPQPDGPKRRRQQMLIFAGIAGAILAVGLTVVLIVVFSGGGDPFRSRAEAPTDVRPPLAQACPAPTGSPSAAPTRAPGALPPVTGARTTDTEAGISYKAYGAPWEPWTDVWRAGTLEVPYRVGQHFVTEQYSGGSYHASILSAAVPAADNDAVTLNLECVGRQVAADVRAEYYPQPNTMDPIRDELTTLGGRPAYVSEFRLHFSAAGLTATEELSAVAVIDVGKTTAAVLYVSIPGTHKQWDRAIDEVFASVRPV
;
A
#
# COMPACT_ATOMS: atom_id res chain seq x y z
N MET A 1 -46.04 -1.36 22.20
CA MET A 1 -46.12 -2.75 21.72
C MET A 1 -46.62 -2.70 20.29
N SER A 2 -45.76 -3.07 19.33
CA SER A 2 -46.06 -3.69 18.03
C SER A 2 -44.74 -3.91 17.31
N GLU A 3 -44.66 -5.05 16.64
CA GLU A 3 -43.44 -5.84 16.39
C GLU A 3 -42.45 -5.28 15.37
N GLN A 4 -41.19 -5.63 15.63
CA GLN A 4 -40.06 -5.51 14.71
C GLN A 4 -40.06 -6.67 13.71
N THR A 5 -39.93 -6.36 12.42
CA THR A 5 -39.64 -7.35 11.37
C THR A 5 -38.11 -7.43 11.18
N PRO A 6 -37.46 -8.60 11.25
CA PRO A 6 -36.04 -8.71 10.98
C PRO A 6 -35.78 -8.79 9.48
N VAL A 7 -34.86 -7.95 9.00
CA VAL A 7 -34.29 -8.01 7.65
C VAL A 7 -33.04 -8.89 7.70
N THR A 8 -33.06 -9.99 6.97
CA THR A 8 -31.93 -10.92 6.81
C THR A 8 -30.96 -10.42 5.75
N PRO A 9 -29.65 -10.30 6.01
CA PRO A 9 -28.65 -10.15 4.96
C PRO A 9 -28.12 -11.53 4.52
N PRO A 10 -28.08 -11.85 3.21
CA PRO A 10 -27.23 -12.91 2.70
C PRO A 10 -25.83 -12.32 2.46
N TRP A 11 -24.78 -13.01 2.91
CA TRP A 11 -23.47 -13.21 2.27
C TRP A 11 -22.53 -13.83 3.30
N GLN A 12 -22.53 -15.17 3.34
CA GLN A 12 -21.43 -15.95 3.89
C GLN A 12 -20.40 -16.13 2.78
N GLN A 13 -19.13 -15.85 3.09
CA GLN A 13 -18.01 -16.61 2.54
C GLN A 13 -16.94 -16.89 3.64
N PRO A 14 -16.16 -17.97 3.49
CA PRO A 14 -15.45 -18.65 4.58
C PRO A 14 -13.93 -18.45 4.58
N GLY A 15 -13.32 -18.55 5.76
CA GLY A 15 -11.86 -18.44 6.01
C GLY A 15 -11.51 -17.02 6.47
N ASP A 16 -10.83 -16.76 7.58
CA ASP A 16 -9.86 -17.57 8.30
C ASP A 16 -10.00 -17.44 9.82
N ARG A 17 -9.75 -18.56 10.48
CA ARG A 17 -9.62 -18.70 11.92
C ARG A 17 -8.20 -18.30 12.32
N PHE A 18 -8.04 -17.21 13.06
CA PHE A 18 -6.90 -17.05 13.97
C PHE A 18 -7.44 -16.76 15.37
N GLY A 19 -7.69 -17.85 16.10
CA GLY A 19 -7.89 -17.80 17.54
C GLY A 19 -6.52 -17.73 18.22
N SER A 20 -6.16 -16.56 18.73
CA SER A 20 -5.08 -16.41 19.70
C SER A 20 -5.59 -16.86 21.07
N GLY A 21 -5.32 -18.12 21.39
CA GLY A 21 -5.63 -18.72 22.68
C GLY A 21 -4.82 -18.09 23.81
N LEU A 22 -5.52 -17.70 24.87
CA LEU A 22 -4.95 -17.29 26.16
C LEU A 22 -4.25 -18.48 26.82
N VAL A 23 -2.98 -18.31 27.17
CA VAL A 23 -2.22 -19.27 28.00
C VAL A 23 -2.36 -18.85 29.46
N THR A 24 -3.27 -19.51 30.18
CA THR A 24 -3.26 -19.57 31.65
C THR A 24 -2.72 -20.93 32.07
N THR A 25 -1.50 -20.98 32.60
CA THR A 25 -0.94 -22.16 33.25
C THR A 25 -1.38 -22.21 34.71
N ILE A 26 -2.10 -23.28 35.07
CA ILE A 26 -2.39 -23.66 36.46
C ILE A 26 -1.23 -24.59 36.92
N PRO A 27 -0.56 -24.34 38.06
CA PRO A 27 0.44 -25.27 38.58
C PRO A 27 -0.22 -26.49 39.23
N GLY A 28 0.19 -27.72 38.86
CA GLY A 28 0.00 -28.90 39.73
C GLY A 28 -0.67 -30.16 39.17
N ALA A 29 -0.46 -30.54 37.90
CA ALA A 29 -0.86 -31.87 37.40
C ALA A 29 0.29 -32.56 36.63
N PRO A 30 0.60 -33.84 36.89
CA PRO A 30 1.63 -34.57 36.16
C PRO A 30 1.17 -34.93 34.73
N PRO A 31 2.06 -34.86 33.72
CA PRO A 31 1.69 -35.10 32.32
C PRO A 31 1.39 -36.59 32.05
N ARG A 32 0.23 -36.87 31.44
CA ARG A 32 -0.09 -38.18 30.84
C ARG A 32 0.59 -38.30 29.47
N GLN A 33 1.36 -39.37 29.27
CA GLN A 33 1.93 -39.70 27.95
C GLN A 33 0.82 -40.20 27.00
N PRO A 34 0.74 -39.69 25.76
CA PRO A 34 -0.10 -40.27 24.72
C PRO A 34 0.50 -41.58 24.17
N PRO A 35 -0.33 -42.56 23.73
CA PRO A 35 0.15 -43.80 23.12
C PRO A 35 0.77 -43.56 21.73
N PRO A 36 1.68 -44.44 21.28
CA PRO A 36 2.33 -44.31 19.98
C PRO A 36 1.35 -44.51 18.80
N PRO A 37 1.57 -43.87 17.64
CA PRO A 37 0.75 -44.06 16.44
C PRO A 37 0.98 -45.43 15.78
N ASP A 38 -0.09 -46.01 15.22
CA ASP A 38 -0.03 -47.23 14.40
C ASP A 38 0.69 -47.01 13.06
N GLU A 39 1.45 -48.02 12.64
CA GLU A 39 2.27 -48.03 11.43
C GLU A 39 1.42 -48.31 10.18
N PRO A 40 1.58 -47.56 9.06
CA PRO A 40 0.75 -47.74 7.87
C PRO A 40 1.11 -49.01 7.07
N GLU A 41 0.07 -49.76 6.72
CA GLU A 41 0.12 -51.00 5.93
C GLU A 41 0.50 -50.74 4.46
N SER A 42 1.35 -51.60 3.90
CA SER A 42 1.87 -51.46 2.54
C SER A 42 0.85 -51.92 1.48
N PRO A 43 0.63 -51.18 0.37
CA PRO A 43 -0.31 -51.60 -0.66
C PRO A 43 0.24 -52.74 -1.54
N GLN A 44 -0.60 -53.75 -1.76
CA GLN A 44 -0.34 -54.94 -2.57
C GLN A 44 -0.57 -54.65 -4.07
N PRO A 45 0.26 -55.16 -5.02
CA PRO A 45 0.14 -54.82 -6.43
C PRO A 45 -0.93 -55.64 -7.17
N ASP A 46 -1.78 -54.94 -7.93
CA ASP A 46 -2.88 -55.47 -8.76
C ASP A 46 -2.40 -56.08 -10.11
N GLY A 47 -3.00 -57.21 -10.49
CA GLY A 47 -2.55 -58.06 -11.60
C GLY A 47 -2.91 -57.63 -13.04
N PRO A 48 -2.22 -58.20 -14.06
CA PRO A 48 -2.14 -57.69 -15.43
C PRO A 48 -3.38 -57.87 -16.33
N LYS A 49 -4.45 -58.52 -15.84
CA LYS A 49 -5.62 -58.84 -16.69
C LYS A 49 -6.64 -57.71 -16.82
N ARG A 50 -6.68 -56.74 -15.89
CA ARG A 50 -7.65 -55.62 -15.89
C ARG A 50 -7.29 -54.48 -16.85
N ARG A 51 -6.00 -54.38 -17.23
CA ARG A 51 -5.44 -53.28 -18.06
C ARG A 51 -5.85 -53.34 -19.54
N ARG A 52 -6.13 -54.54 -20.08
CA ARG A 52 -6.41 -54.75 -21.52
C ARG A 52 -7.83 -54.35 -21.92
N GLN A 53 -8.77 -54.42 -20.98
CA GLN A 53 -10.18 -54.06 -21.20
C GLN A 53 -10.43 -52.55 -21.12
N GLN A 54 -9.62 -51.81 -20.34
CA GLN A 54 -9.71 -50.34 -20.25
C GLN A 54 -9.18 -49.63 -21.50
N MET A 55 -8.11 -50.12 -22.16
CA MET A 55 -7.56 -49.46 -23.37
C MET A 55 -8.53 -49.43 -24.56
N LEU A 56 -9.39 -50.44 -24.72
CA LEU A 56 -10.36 -50.48 -25.82
C LEU A 56 -11.49 -49.44 -25.67
N ILE A 57 -11.80 -49.02 -24.44
CA ILE A 57 -12.83 -48.01 -24.18
C ILE A 57 -12.28 -46.58 -24.40
N PHE A 58 -11.01 -46.33 -24.07
CA PHE A 58 -10.37 -45.02 -24.30
C PHE A 58 -10.11 -44.71 -25.78
N ALA A 59 -9.90 -45.72 -26.63
CA ALA A 59 -9.71 -45.52 -28.06
C ALA A 59 -10.98 -45.01 -28.79
N GLY A 60 -12.18 -45.37 -28.31
CA GLY A 60 -13.45 -44.95 -28.92
C GLY A 60 -13.81 -43.48 -28.66
N ILE A 61 -13.48 -42.95 -27.47
CA ILE A 61 -13.83 -41.57 -27.06
C ILE A 61 -12.90 -40.55 -27.72
N ALA A 62 -11.61 -40.87 -27.88
CA ALA A 62 -10.64 -40.00 -28.55
C ALA A 62 -10.98 -39.77 -30.04
N GLY A 63 -11.49 -40.79 -30.74
CA GLY A 63 -11.91 -40.67 -32.13
C GLY A 63 -13.12 -39.76 -32.36
N ALA A 64 -14.09 -39.79 -31.43
CA ALA A 64 -15.30 -38.96 -31.53
C ALA A 64 -15.02 -37.47 -31.30
N ILE A 65 -14.16 -37.13 -30.33
CA ILE A 65 -13.78 -35.73 -30.04
C ILE A 65 -13.02 -35.12 -31.23
N LEU A 66 -12.15 -35.90 -31.87
CA LEU A 66 -11.35 -35.44 -33.01
C LEU A 66 -12.22 -35.17 -34.24
N ALA A 67 -13.21 -36.03 -34.50
CA ALA A 67 -14.17 -35.82 -35.58
C ALA A 67 -15.05 -34.58 -35.36
N VAL A 68 -15.56 -34.37 -34.13
CA VAL A 68 -16.37 -33.19 -33.80
C VAL A 68 -15.53 -31.90 -33.88
N GLY A 69 -14.31 -31.91 -33.31
CA GLY A 69 -13.40 -30.77 -33.37
C GLY A 69 -13.04 -30.40 -34.81
N LEU A 70 -12.71 -31.38 -35.66
CA LEU A 70 -12.41 -31.15 -37.07
C LEU A 70 -13.62 -30.59 -37.84
N THR A 71 -14.83 -31.05 -37.52
CA THR A 71 -16.06 -30.59 -38.15
C THR A 71 -16.36 -29.14 -37.77
N VAL A 72 -16.18 -28.76 -36.50
CA VAL A 72 -16.35 -27.37 -36.04
C VAL A 72 -15.33 -26.44 -36.70
N VAL A 73 -14.06 -26.86 -36.78
CA VAL A 73 -13.00 -26.08 -37.46
C VAL A 73 -13.34 -25.89 -38.95
N LEU A 74 -13.79 -26.94 -39.64
CA LEU A 74 -14.18 -26.85 -41.04
C LEU A 74 -15.38 -25.92 -41.25
N ILE A 75 -16.39 -25.98 -40.39
CA ILE A 75 -17.54 -25.06 -40.46
C ILE A 75 -17.08 -23.61 -40.29
N VAL A 76 -16.22 -23.32 -39.30
CA VAL A 76 -15.71 -21.96 -39.05
C VAL A 76 -14.87 -21.42 -40.21
N VAL A 77 -14.03 -22.27 -40.83
CA VAL A 77 -13.18 -21.87 -41.97
C VAL A 77 -14.00 -21.64 -43.24
N PHE A 78 -15.06 -22.44 -43.49
CA PHE A 78 -15.83 -22.35 -44.73
C PHE A 78 -17.02 -21.38 -44.68
N SER A 79 -17.46 -20.91 -43.50
CA SER A 79 -18.65 -20.05 -43.36
C SER A 79 -18.39 -18.59 -42.96
N GLY A 80 -17.13 -18.18 -42.73
CA GLY A 80 -16.82 -16.79 -42.37
C GLY A 80 -15.55 -16.26 -43.03
N GLY A 81 -15.71 -15.27 -43.93
CA GLY A 81 -14.60 -14.50 -44.53
C GLY A 81 -13.93 -13.55 -43.54
N GLY A 82 -13.28 -14.10 -42.51
CA GLY A 82 -12.51 -13.36 -41.51
C GLY A 82 -11.33 -14.19 -41.06
N ASP A 83 -10.13 -13.66 -41.27
CA ASP A 83 -8.85 -14.28 -40.95
C ASP A 83 -8.78 -14.66 -39.44
N PRO A 84 -8.79 -15.97 -39.09
CA PRO A 84 -8.80 -16.42 -37.70
C PRO A 84 -7.45 -16.21 -36.98
N PHE A 85 -6.45 -15.65 -37.66
CA PHE A 85 -5.11 -15.37 -37.10
C PHE A 85 -4.85 -13.89 -36.79
N ARG A 86 -5.85 -13.01 -36.90
CA ARG A 86 -5.75 -11.66 -36.30
C ARG A 86 -6.00 -11.76 -34.79
N SER A 87 -4.99 -12.21 -34.07
CA SER A 87 -4.81 -11.80 -32.68
C SER A 87 -4.84 -10.27 -32.66
N ARG A 88 -5.91 -9.71 -32.09
CA ARG A 88 -5.90 -8.33 -31.64
C ARG A 88 -4.74 -8.25 -30.66
N ALA A 89 -3.64 -7.66 -31.08
CA ALA A 89 -2.49 -7.42 -30.21
C ALA A 89 -3.04 -6.75 -28.95
N GLU A 90 -3.03 -7.49 -27.85
CA GLU A 90 -3.29 -6.95 -26.53
C GLU A 90 -2.28 -5.82 -26.36
N ALA A 91 -2.74 -4.63 -25.98
CA ALA A 91 -1.83 -3.52 -25.75
C ALA A 91 -0.75 -3.99 -24.75
N PRO A 92 0.53 -3.63 -24.94
CA PRO A 92 1.57 -4.04 -24.01
C PRO A 92 1.13 -3.74 -22.58
N THR A 93 1.21 -4.73 -21.69
CA THR A 93 0.92 -4.53 -20.27
C THR A 93 1.77 -3.36 -19.78
N ASP A 94 1.11 -2.33 -19.24
CA ASP A 94 1.80 -1.18 -18.68
C ASP A 94 2.58 -1.66 -17.44
N VAL A 95 3.92 -1.65 -17.54
CA VAL A 95 4.84 -2.13 -16.49
C VAL A 95 5.22 -1.04 -15.50
N ARG A 96 4.70 0.20 -15.67
CA ARG A 96 5.04 1.32 -14.78
C ARG A 96 4.49 1.08 -13.37
N PRO A 97 5.12 1.65 -12.33
CA PRO A 97 4.56 1.63 -10.97
C PRO A 97 3.14 2.25 -10.92
N PRO A 98 2.26 1.84 -10.01
CA PRO A 98 0.87 2.33 -9.95
C PRO A 98 0.75 3.85 -9.92
N LEU A 99 1.62 4.54 -9.17
CA LEU A 99 1.66 6.01 -9.12
C LEU A 99 2.05 6.63 -10.47
N ALA A 100 3.03 6.06 -11.17
CA ALA A 100 3.45 6.53 -12.49
C ALA A 100 2.41 6.26 -13.58
N GLN A 101 1.61 5.18 -13.44
CA GLN A 101 0.46 4.93 -14.30
C GLN A 101 -0.66 5.96 -14.09
N ALA A 102 -1.00 6.21 -12.82
CA ALA A 102 -2.06 7.16 -12.45
C ALA A 102 -1.67 8.61 -12.73
N CYS A 103 -0.38 8.93 -12.63
CA CYS A 103 0.18 10.26 -12.77
C CYS A 103 1.28 10.27 -13.84
N PRO A 104 0.92 10.20 -15.14
CA PRO A 104 1.91 10.24 -16.21
C PRO A 104 2.69 11.55 -16.18
N ALA A 105 3.94 11.49 -16.64
CA ALA A 105 4.80 12.66 -16.75
C ALA A 105 4.13 13.74 -17.63
N PRO A 106 4.32 15.04 -17.34
CA PRO A 106 3.76 16.11 -18.15
C PRO A 106 4.21 15.98 -19.63
N THR A 107 3.26 16.05 -20.57
CA THR A 107 3.52 15.91 -22.01
C THR A 107 4.01 17.19 -22.68
N GLY A 108 4.04 18.31 -21.95
CA GLY A 108 4.67 19.54 -22.41
C GLY A 108 6.17 19.55 -22.12
N SER A 109 6.97 20.23 -22.96
CA SER A 109 8.30 20.67 -22.52
C SER A 109 8.17 21.31 -21.15
N PRO A 110 9.09 21.05 -20.19
CA PRO A 110 9.01 21.66 -18.88
C PRO A 110 8.90 23.17 -19.10
N SER A 111 7.70 23.73 -18.89
CA SER A 111 7.56 25.17 -18.81
C SER A 111 8.53 25.54 -17.71
N ALA A 112 9.52 26.35 -18.04
CA ALA A 112 10.55 26.76 -17.10
C ALA A 112 9.82 27.46 -15.94
N ALA A 113 9.43 26.68 -14.93
CA ALA A 113 9.09 27.20 -13.62
C ALA A 113 10.28 28.11 -13.30
N PRO A 114 10.04 29.37 -12.90
CA PRO A 114 11.10 30.34 -12.76
C PRO A 114 12.17 29.71 -11.88
N THR A 115 13.29 29.34 -12.51
CA THR A 115 14.44 28.79 -11.83
C THR A 115 15.10 29.98 -11.16
N ARG A 116 14.48 30.47 -10.10
CA ARG A 116 15.18 31.25 -9.12
C ARG A 116 16.26 30.30 -8.62
N ALA A 117 17.52 30.62 -8.91
CA ALA A 117 18.64 29.92 -8.31
C ALA A 117 18.32 29.74 -6.82
N PRO A 118 18.33 28.50 -6.30
CA PRO A 118 17.99 28.27 -4.91
C PRO A 118 18.79 29.26 -4.07
N GLY A 119 18.10 30.14 -3.36
CA GLY A 119 18.77 31.01 -2.40
C GLY A 119 19.59 30.10 -1.48
N ALA A 120 20.76 30.56 -1.05
CA ALA A 120 21.59 29.77 -0.14
C ALA A 120 20.73 29.31 1.04
N LEU A 121 20.53 28.00 1.16
CA LEU A 121 19.73 27.44 2.24
C LEU A 121 20.39 27.85 3.57
N PRO A 122 19.60 28.17 4.60
CA PRO A 122 20.17 28.45 5.91
C PRO A 122 21.09 27.30 6.34
N PRO A 123 22.21 27.61 7.03
CA PRO A 123 23.12 26.58 7.52
C PRO A 123 22.34 25.54 8.33
N VAL A 124 22.74 24.29 8.16
CA VAL A 124 22.12 23.16 8.83
C VAL A 124 22.52 23.20 10.31
N THR A 125 21.53 23.25 11.20
CA THR A 125 21.74 23.27 12.65
C THR A 125 20.99 22.14 13.34
N GLY A 126 21.60 21.50 14.33
CA GLY A 126 20.96 20.50 15.19
C GLY A 126 20.98 19.07 14.64
N ALA A 127 20.38 18.15 15.41
CA ALA A 127 20.25 16.74 15.05
C ALA A 127 19.29 16.55 13.86
N ARG A 128 19.50 15.48 13.08
CA ARG A 128 18.75 15.20 11.86
C ARG A 128 18.39 13.74 11.71
N THR A 129 17.22 13.52 11.13
CA THR A 129 16.82 12.24 10.56
C THR A 129 17.22 12.25 9.10
N THR A 130 17.96 11.23 8.66
CA THR A 130 18.49 11.12 7.29
C THR A 130 17.93 9.86 6.65
N ASP A 131 17.21 10.03 5.55
CA ASP A 131 16.69 8.96 4.72
C ASP A 131 17.45 8.95 3.39
N THR A 132 18.46 8.08 3.31
CA THR A 132 19.30 7.96 2.11
C THR A 132 18.54 7.38 0.91
N GLU A 133 17.53 6.56 1.17
CA GLU A 133 16.70 5.94 0.12
C GLU A 133 15.80 7.00 -0.51
N ALA A 134 15.06 7.75 0.31
CA ALA A 134 14.28 8.90 -0.13
C ALA A 134 15.15 10.04 -0.66
N GLY A 135 16.40 10.16 -0.23
CA GLY A 135 17.33 11.22 -0.65
C GLY A 135 17.07 12.56 0.05
N ILE A 136 16.53 12.53 1.27
CA ILE A 136 16.25 13.71 2.08
C ILE A 136 16.75 13.53 3.52
N SER A 137 17.05 14.65 4.17
CA SER A 137 17.19 14.73 5.62
C SER A 137 16.35 15.87 6.15
N TYR A 138 15.93 15.78 7.41
CA TYR A 138 15.12 16.78 8.10
C TYR A 138 15.44 16.80 9.59
N LYS A 139 14.90 17.78 10.30
CA LYS A 139 15.11 17.98 11.74
C LYS A 139 14.72 16.73 12.52
N ALA A 140 15.62 16.27 13.39
CA ALA A 140 15.29 15.34 14.44
C ALA A 140 14.95 16.12 15.71
N TYR A 141 13.90 15.69 16.40
CA TYR A 141 13.54 16.18 17.70
C TYR A 141 14.16 15.30 18.79
N GLY A 142 14.38 15.88 19.97
CA GLY A 142 14.63 15.10 21.17
C GLY A 142 13.32 14.57 21.77
N ALA A 143 13.39 14.08 23.00
CA ALA A 143 12.23 13.59 23.73
C ALA A 143 11.01 14.56 23.63
N PRO A 144 9.79 14.04 23.46
CA PRO A 144 9.41 12.63 23.51
C PRO A 144 9.62 11.86 22.20
N TRP A 145 10.12 12.50 21.14
CA TRP A 145 10.31 11.85 19.85
C TRP A 145 11.40 10.80 19.92
N GLU A 146 11.08 9.62 19.42
CA GLU A 146 11.95 8.46 19.32
C GLU A 146 12.14 8.09 17.84
N PRO A 147 13.30 7.52 17.45
CA PRO A 147 13.49 7.04 16.09
C PRO A 147 12.44 5.99 15.72
N TRP A 148 11.89 6.10 14.50
CA TRP A 148 11.02 5.07 13.95
C TRP A 148 11.86 3.84 13.55
N THR A 149 11.50 2.66 14.04
CA THR A 149 12.27 1.42 13.83
C THR A 149 11.55 0.36 13.01
N ASP A 150 10.33 0.64 12.56
CA ASP A 150 9.49 -0.31 11.85
C ASP A 150 9.38 0.01 10.35
N VAL A 151 8.69 -0.86 9.62
CA VAL A 151 8.31 -0.61 8.23
C VAL A 151 6.81 -0.50 8.19
N TRP A 152 6.31 0.72 8.07
CA TRP A 152 4.88 0.93 7.93
C TRP A 152 4.51 1.02 6.45
N ARG A 153 3.53 0.21 6.07
CA ARG A 153 2.88 0.20 4.76
C ARG A 153 1.40 0.11 5.02
N ALA A 154 0.67 1.09 4.52
CA ALA A 154 -0.78 1.12 4.60
C ALA A 154 -1.33 1.69 3.30
N GLY A 155 -2.62 1.46 3.10
CA GLY A 155 -3.36 1.93 1.95
C GLY A 155 -3.03 1.25 0.64
N THR A 156 -3.67 1.74 -0.42
CA THR A 156 -3.58 1.16 -1.76
C THR A 156 -2.20 1.39 -2.38
N LEU A 157 -1.51 2.47 -1.98
CA LEU A 157 -0.20 2.81 -2.52
C LEU A 157 0.96 2.08 -1.82
N GLU A 158 0.73 1.48 -0.65
CA GLU A 158 1.72 0.77 0.16
C GLU A 158 3.04 1.54 0.35
N VAL A 159 2.97 2.86 0.54
CA VAL A 159 4.17 3.71 0.72
C VAL A 159 5.02 3.16 1.88
N PRO A 160 6.29 2.77 1.65
CA PRO A 160 7.08 2.06 2.64
C PRO A 160 7.82 3.02 3.57
N TYR A 161 7.11 3.55 4.56
CA TYR A 161 7.69 4.42 5.58
C TYR A 161 8.63 3.64 6.49
N ARG A 162 9.94 3.87 6.35
CA ARG A 162 11.01 3.15 7.06
C ARG A 162 11.86 4.03 7.95
N VAL A 163 11.93 5.32 7.63
CA VAL A 163 12.80 6.27 8.31
C VAL A 163 11.94 7.37 8.87
N GLY A 164 12.19 7.76 10.11
CA GLY A 164 11.38 8.76 10.76
C GLY A 164 11.61 8.86 12.25
N GLN A 165 10.64 9.49 12.89
CA GLN A 165 10.54 9.64 14.32
C GLN A 165 9.08 9.69 14.72
N HIS A 166 8.78 9.21 15.91
CA HIS A 166 7.42 9.16 16.41
C HIS A 166 7.41 9.22 17.94
N PHE A 167 6.23 9.40 18.51
CA PHE A 167 5.98 9.03 19.89
C PHE A 167 4.52 8.63 20.05
N VAL A 168 4.24 7.80 21.06
CA VAL A 168 2.88 7.36 21.37
C VAL A 168 2.14 8.51 22.05
N THR A 169 1.00 8.91 21.48
CA THR A 169 0.12 9.92 22.05
C THR A 169 -0.96 9.32 22.94
N GLU A 170 -1.45 8.14 22.59
CA GLU A 170 -2.46 7.42 23.37
C GLU A 170 -2.50 5.94 23.00
N GLN A 171 -2.95 5.11 23.95
CA GLN A 171 -3.27 3.69 23.72
C GLN A 171 -4.78 3.53 23.62
N TYR A 172 -5.25 2.79 22.63
CA TYR A 172 -6.67 2.50 22.46
C TYR A 172 -6.89 1.06 21.98
N SER A 173 -8.15 0.63 21.80
CA SER A 173 -8.46 -0.75 21.41
C SER A 173 -7.89 -1.17 20.06
N GLY A 174 -7.56 -0.22 19.18
CA GLY A 174 -6.91 -0.48 17.89
C GLY A 174 -5.38 -0.43 17.93
N GLY A 175 -4.77 -0.29 19.11
CA GLY A 175 -3.32 -0.29 19.29
C GLY A 175 -2.79 1.04 19.82
N SER A 176 -1.56 1.36 19.43
CA SER A 176 -0.92 2.62 19.79
C SER A 176 -1.24 3.69 18.74
N TYR A 177 -1.66 4.87 19.19
CA TYR A 177 -1.83 6.04 18.32
C TYR A 177 -0.61 6.94 18.46
N HIS A 178 -0.14 7.48 17.34
CA HIS A 178 1.17 8.11 17.25
C HIS A 178 1.11 9.49 16.62
N ALA A 179 1.88 10.41 17.18
CA ALA A 179 2.41 11.53 16.40
C ALA A 179 3.64 11.03 15.64
N SER A 180 3.72 11.33 14.34
CA SER A 180 4.69 10.71 13.44
C SER A 180 5.27 11.71 12.45
N ILE A 181 6.57 11.58 12.17
CA ILE A 181 7.26 12.23 11.04
C ILE A 181 8.01 11.11 10.32
N LEU A 182 7.50 10.70 9.15
CA LEU A 182 8.00 9.53 8.42
C LEU A 182 8.35 9.88 6.99
N SER A 183 9.38 9.25 6.45
CA SER A 183 9.80 9.39 5.07
C SER A 183 9.94 8.05 4.34
N ALA A 184 9.75 8.12 3.03
CA ALA A 184 9.88 6.99 2.12
C ALA A 184 10.30 7.45 0.72
N ALA A 185 10.87 6.55 -0.07
CA ALA A 185 10.99 6.70 -1.51
C ALA A 185 9.78 6.06 -2.20
N VAL A 186 9.14 6.78 -3.12
CA VAL A 186 8.06 6.23 -3.96
C VAL A 186 8.45 6.27 -5.43
N PRO A 187 8.28 5.16 -6.18
CA PRO A 187 8.43 5.17 -7.63
C PRO A 187 7.33 6.06 -8.25
N ALA A 188 7.74 7.22 -8.76
CA ALA A 188 6.83 8.24 -9.29
C ALA A 188 7.11 8.57 -10.76
N ALA A 189 8.25 8.12 -11.29
CA ALA A 189 8.63 8.33 -12.67
C ALA A 189 8.08 7.26 -13.61
N ASP A 190 7.86 7.69 -14.85
CA ASP A 190 7.67 6.79 -15.98
C ASP A 190 9.05 6.30 -16.48
N ASN A 191 9.36 5.02 -16.26
CA ASN A 191 10.65 4.41 -16.64
C ASN A 191 11.86 5.16 -16.02
N ASP A 192 12.87 5.49 -16.84
CA ASP A 192 14.08 6.23 -16.45
C ASP A 192 13.88 7.76 -16.43
N ALA A 193 12.63 8.24 -16.54
CA ALA A 193 12.35 9.66 -16.44
C ALA A 193 12.70 10.17 -15.03
N VAL A 194 13.14 11.43 -14.97
CA VAL A 194 13.37 12.15 -13.70
C VAL A 194 12.40 13.33 -13.54
N THR A 195 11.49 13.50 -14.51
CA THR A 195 10.46 14.54 -14.46
C THR A 195 9.18 13.94 -13.90
N LEU A 196 8.70 14.52 -12.80
CA LEU A 196 7.54 14.01 -12.06
C LEU A 196 6.35 14.97 -12.17
N ASN A 197 5.14 14.41 -12.25
CA ASN A 197 3.92 15.19 -12.04
C ASN A 197 3.65 15.30 -10.53
N LEU A 198 4.40 16.19 -9.86
CA LEU A 198 4.38 16.31 -8.40
C LEU A 198 2.99 16.63 -7.83
N GLU A 199 2.18 17.43 -8.54
CA GLU A 199 0.81 17.74 -8.12
C GLU A 199 -0.09 16.49 -8.12
N CYS A 200 -0.08 15.72 -9.22
CA CYS A 200 -0.86 14.49 -9.28
C CYS A 200 -0.39 13.48 -8.23
N VAL A 201 0.92 13.24 -8.14
CA VAL A 201 1.50 12.28 -7.19
C VAL A 201 1.19 12.71 -5.75
N GLY A 202 1.38 13.99 -5.42
CA GLY A 202 1.09 14.54 -4.10
C GLY A 202 -0.36 14.39 -3.70
N ARG A 203 -1.31 14.68 -4.61
CA ARG A 203 -2.74 14.48 -4.33
C ARG A 203 -3.12 13.02 -4.16
N GLN A 204 -2.55 12.11 -4.95
CA GLN A 204 -2.81 10.66 -4.81
C GLN A 204 -2.31 10.14 -3.46
N VAL A 205 -1.09 10.51 -3.06
CA VAL A 205 -0.55 10.12 -1.75
C VAL A 205 -1.36 10.70 -0.60
N ALA A 206 -1.74 11.99 -0.66
CA ALA A 206 -2.58 12.62 0.36
C ALA A 206 -3.98 11.97 0.44
N ALA A 207 -4.55 11.59 -0.69
CA ALA A 207 -5.84 10.90 -0.74
C ALA A 207 -5.77 9.50 -0.12
N ASP A 208 -4.72 8.73 -0.42
CA ASP A 208 -4.49 7.40 0.17
C ASP A 208 -4.28 7.48 1.68
N VAL A 209 -3.44 8.43 2.14
CA VAL A 209 -3.23 8.74 3.55
C VAL A 209 -4.58 8.97 4.26
N ARG A 210 -5.42 9.87 3.74
CA ARG A 210 -6.72 10.18 4.35
C ARG A 210 -7.67 8.97 4.36
N ALA A 211 -7.72 8.21 3.27
CA ALA A 211 -8.65 7.11 3.12
C ALA A 211 -8.28 5.93 4.04
N GLU A 212 -6.99 5.67 4.19
CA GLU A 212 -6.51 4.37 4.69
C GLU A 212 -5.82 4.47 6.06
N TYR A 213 -5.32 5.65 6.46
CA TYR A 213 -4.53 5.77 7.70
C TYR A 213 -5.39 6.22 8.89
N TYR A 214 -6.63 6.61 8.61
CA TYR A 214 -7.53 7.25 9.57
C TYR A 214 -8.86 6.52 9.71
N PRO A 215 -9.46 6.53 10.91
CA PRO A 215 -10.81 6.00 11.10
C PRO A 215 -11.82 6.60 10.13
N GLN A 216 -12.73 5.76 9.65
CA GLN A 216 -13.85 6.15 8.78
C GLN A 216 -15.17 6.13 9.57
N PRO A 217 -16.12 7.03 9.23
CA PRO A 217 -16.00 8.13 8.28
C PRO A 217 -15.15 9.27 8.85
N ASN A 218 -14.34 9.91 7.99
CA ASN A 218 -13.66 11.17 8.32
C ASN A 218 -14.07 12.32 7.40
N THR A 219 -13.83 13.53 7.88
CA THR A 219 -13.93 14.78 7.09
C THR A 219 -12.61 15.52 7.11
N MET A 220 -12.40 16.42 6.17
CA MET A 220 -11.12 17.09 5.94
C MET A 220 -11.32 18.58 5.72
N ASP A 221 -10.61 19.40 6.50
CA ASP A 221 -10.45 20.83 6.25
C ASP A 221 -9.08 21.07 5.60
N PRO A 222 -9.01 21.46 4.31
CA PRO A 222 -7.75 21.76 3.66
C PRO A 222 -7.14 23.04 4.24
N ILE A 223 -5.82 23.00 4.51
CA ILE A 223 -5.04 24.12 5.02
C ILE A 223 -4.07 24.62 3.93
N ARG A 224 -3.37 23.70 3.27
CA ARG A 224 -2.41 23.98 2.20
C ARG A 224 -2.50 22.92 1.12
N ASP A 225 -2.48 23.33 -0.14
CA ASP A 225 -2.46 22.41 -1.30
C ASP A 225 -1.78 23.12 -2.48
N GLU A 226 -0.46 23.00 -2.60
CA GLU A 226 0.30 23.81 -3.55
C GLU A 226 1.63 23.19 -4.00
N LEU A 227 2.08 23.64 -5.19
CA LEU A 227 3.47 23.49 -5.64
C LEU A 227 4.35 24.53 -4.95
N THR A 228 5.48 24.09 -4.41
CA THR A 228 6.42 24.92 -3.65
C THR A 228 7.85 24.38 -3.78
N THR A 229 8.76 24.83 -2.93
CA THR A 229 10.11 24.28 -2.83
C THR A 229 10.45 23.89 -1.40
N LEU A 230 10.99 22.68 -1.22
CA LEU A 230 11.54 22.20 0.06
C LEU A 230 13.01 21.82 -0.13
N GLY A 231 13.90 22.33 0.74
CA GLY A 231 15.34 22.10 0.59
C GLY A 231 15.91 22.56 -0.77
N GLY A 232 15.31 23.59 -1.37
CA GLY A 232 15.70 24.10 -2.68
C GLY A 232 15.25 23.26 -3.87
N ARG A 233 14.41 22.24 -3.65
CA ARG A 233 13.89 21.35 -4.70
C ARG A 233 12.40 21.53 -4.92
N PRO A 234 11.89 21.33 -6.15
CA PRO A 234 10.45 21.32 -6.41
C PRO A 234 9.75 20.31 -5.50
N ALA A 235 8.64 20.72 -4.91
CA ALA A 235 7.82 19.88 -4.05
C ALA A 235 6.34 20.21 -4.23
N TYR A 236 5.48 19.24 -3.95
CA TYR A 236 4.06 19.47 -3.73
C TYR A 236 3.73 19.20 -2.27
N VAL A 237 3.01 20.12 -1.63
CA VAL A 237 2.61 20.00 -0.22
C VAL A 237 1.09 20.00 -0.11
N SER A 238 0.55 19.00 0.57
CA SER A 238 -0.85 18.92 1.00
C SER A 238 -0.90 18.85 2.52
N GLU A 239 -1.51 19.84 3.16
CA GLU A 239 -1.71 19.93 4.61
C GLU A 239 -3.20 20.12 4.88
N PHE A 240 -3.72 19.37 5.85
CA PHE A 240 -5.13 19.37 6.17
C PHE A 240 -5.37 18.94 7.61
N ARG A 241 -6.48 19.41 8.18
CA ARG A 241 -7.00 18.91 9.45
C ARG A 241 -8.05 17.84 9.15
N LEU A 242 -7.85 16.63 9.66
CA LEU A 242 -8.88 15.59 9.64
C LEU A 242 -9.73 15.65 10.90
N HIS A 243 -11.00 15.29 10.77
CA HIS A 243 -11.92 15.05 11.88
C HIS A 243 -12.52 13.67 11.75
N PHE A 244 -12.47 12.89 12.82
CA PHE A 244 -12.91 11.50 12.85
C PHE A 244 -13.39 11.10 14.26
N SER A 245 -13.92 9.90 14.39
CA SER A 245 -14.23 9.29 15.68
C SER A 245 -13.93 7.79 15.62
N ALA A 246 -13.34 7.27 16.69
CA ALA A 246 -13.09 5.85 16.87
C ALA A 246 -13.33 5.45 18.33
N ALA A 247 -13.86 4.24 18.52
CA ALA A 247 -14.12 3.73 19.86
C ALA A 247 -12.82 3.66 20.69
N GLY A 248 -12.82 4.32 21.85
CA GLY A 248 -11.68 4.34 22.78
C GLY A 248 -10.54 5.28 22.39
N LEU A 249 -10.63 6.01 21.27
CA LEU A 249 -9.65 7.01 20.86
C LEU A 249 -10.10 8.39 21.33
N THR A 250 -9.23 9.11 22.04
CA THR A 250 -9.54 10.46 22.56
C THR A 250 -9.31 11.51 21.48
N ALA A 251 -8.33 11.32 20.59
CA ALA A 251 -8.17 12.15 19.43
C ALA A 251 -9.43 12.07 18.53
N THR A 252 -9.99 13.23 18.24
CA THR A 252 -11.13 13.41 17.33
C THR A 252 -10.74 14.20 16.08
N GLU A 253 -9.51 14.68 16.05
CA GLU A 253 -8.92 15.39 14.92
C GLU A 253 -7.42 15.11 14.84
N GLU A 254 -6.83 15.33 13.67
CA GLU A 254 -5.38 15.22 13.43
C GLU A 254 -4.95 16.28 12.41
N LEU A 255 -3.83 16.96 12.67
CA LEU A 255 -3.15 17.73 11.64
C LEU A 255 -2.23 16.82 10.85
N SER A 256 -2.45 16.72 9.55
CA SER A 256 -1.64 15.87 8.68
C SER A 256 -1.07 16.70 7.55
N ALA A 257 0.18 16.43 7.19
CA ALA A 257 0.83 16.99 6.03
C ALA A 257 1.60 15.93 5.26
N VAL A 258 1.51 16.00 3.94
CA VAL A 258 2.26 15.18 3.00
C VAL A 258 3.03 16.12 2.08
N ALA A 259 4.34 15.94 2.00
CA ALA A 259 5.17 16.56 0.98
C ALA A 259 5.74 15.51 0.03
N VAL A 260 5.57 15.72 -1.27
CA VAL A 260 6.23 14.94 -2.33
C VAL A 260 7.29 15.81 -2.97
N ILE A 261 8.55 15.39 -2.87
CA ILE A 261 9.73 16.20 -3.24
C ILE A 261 10.45 15.51 -4.39
N ASP A 262 10.74 16.27 -5.44
CA ASP A 262 11.62 15.84 -6.51
C ASP A 262 13.08 15.86 -6.02
N VAL A 263 13.68 14.67 -5.86
CA VAL A 263 15.07 14.50 -5.42
C VAL A 263 16.04 14.28 -6.59
N GLY A 264 15.59 14.43 -7.84
CA GLY A 264 16.39 14.21 -9.05
C GLY A 264 16.69 12.73 -9.32
N LYS A 265 15.81 11.83 -8.88
CA LYS A 265 15.87 10.38 -9.10
C LYS A 265 14.58 9.91 -9.77
N THR A 266 14.51 8.64 -10.16
CA THR A 266 13.27 8.01 -10.65
C THR A 266 12.22 7.81 -9.55
N THR A 267 12.61 8.00 -8.29
CA THR A 267 11.73 8.03 -7.12
C THR A 267 11.52 9.48 -6.63
N ALA A 268 10.34 9.75 -6.11
CA ALA A 268 10.08 10.94 -5.30
C ALA A 268 10.35 10.62 -3.82
N ALA A 269 10.76 11.63 -3.05
CA ALA A 269 10.70 11.52 -1.59
C ALA A 269 9.30 11.88 -1.11
N VAL A 270 8.70 11.03 -0.28
CA VAL A 270 7.49 11.36 0.49
C VAL A 270 7.91 11.67 1.91
N LEU A 271 7.42 12.77 2.45
CA LEU A 271 7.56 13.16 3.85
C LEU A 271 6.16 13.37 4.43
N TYR A 272 5.75 12.46 5.30
CA TYR A 272 4.49 12.47 6.01
C TYR A 272 4.70 12.95 7.44
N VAL A 273 3.86 13.88 7.88
CA VAL A 273 3.87 14.38 9.26
C VAL A 273 2.43 14.36 9.77
N SER A 274 2.24 13.81 10.96
CA SER A 274 0.93 13.74 11.60
C SER A 274 0.97 14.03 13.10
N ILE A 275 0.07 14.91 13.55
CA ILE A 275 -0.03 15.38 14.92
C ILE A 275 -1.48 15.25 15.42
N PRO A 276 -1.77 14.30 16.32
CA PRO A 276 -3.08 14.17 16.95
C PRO A 276 -3.53 15.45 17.65
N GLY A 277 -4.83 15.76 17.57
CA GLY A 277 -5.43 16.95 18.19
C GLY A 277 -5.27 17.03 19.72
N THR A 278 -5.04 15.90 20.38
CA THR A 278 -4.68 15.82 21.81
C THR A 278 -3.28 16.38 22.10
N HIS A 279 -2.46 16.60 21.07
CA HIS A 279 -1.05 16.99 21.14
C HIS A 279 -0.71 18.22 20.28
N LYS A 280 -1.66 19.15 20.10
CA LYS A 280 -1.54 20.37 19.27
C LYS A 280 -0.33 21.26 19.56
N GLN A 281 0.29 21.16 20.74
CA GLN A 281 1.57 21.83 21.02
C GLN A 281 2.69 21.44 20.03
N TRP A 282 2.53 20.32 19.31
CA TRP A 282 3.43 19.85 18.27
C TRP A 282 2.99 20.20 16.84
N ASP A 283 1.89 20.94 16.63
CA ASP A 283 1.44 21.34 15.27
C ASP A 283 2.56 22.09 14.50
N ARG A 284 3.33 22.92 15.21
CA ARG A 284 4.52 23.61 14.67
C ARG A 284 5.58 22.68 14.05
N ALA A 285 5.55 21.39 14.39
CA ALA A 285 6.53 20.44 13.89
C ALA A 285 6.47 20.30 12.38
N ILE A 286 5.30 20.48 11.76
CA ILE A 286 5.13 20.44 10.29
C ILE A 286 5.97 21.53 9.62
N ASP A 287 5.75 22.79 10.01
CA ASP A 287 6.49 23.93 9.47
C ASP A 287 8.00 23.81 9.71
N GLU A 288 8.38 23.44 10.95
CA GLU A 288 9.78 23.28 11.32
C GLU A 288 10.47 22.15 10.54
N VAL A 289 9.78 21.01 10.33
CA VAL A 289 10.29 19.88 9.55
C VAL A 289 10.43 20.27 8.09
N PHE A 290 9.40 20.85 7.46
CA PHE A 290 9.43 21.27 6.06
C PHE A 290 10.51 22.32 5.80
N ALA A 291 10.65 23.33 6.67
CA ALA A 291 11.72 24.32 6.56
C ALA A 291 13.14 23.71 6.71
N SER A 292 13.24 22.60 7.44
CA SER A 292 14.51 21.92 7.70
C SER A 292 14.95 20.93 6.62
N VAL A 293 14.09 20.60 5.64
CA VAL A 293 14.39 19.61 4.59
C VAL A 293 15.67 19.97 3.85
N ARG A 294 16.54 18.98 3.62
CA ARG A 294 17.74 19.09 2.78
C ARG A 294 17.87 17.84 1.92
N PRO A 295 18.28 17.97 0.64
CA PRO A 295 18.71 16.82 -0.16
C PRO A 295 19.91 16.13 0.48
N VAL A 296 20.03 14.83 0.25
CA VAL A 296 21.17 13.99 0.64
C VAL A 296 21.94 13.54 -0.59
#